data_AF-A0ABD5GCH2-F1
#
_entry.id   AF-A0ABD5GCH2-F1
#
_cell.length_a   1.000
_cell.length_b   1.000
_cell.length_c   1.000
_cell.angle_alpha   90.00
_cell.angle_beta   90.00
_cell.angle_gamma   90.00
#
_symmetry.space_group_name_H-M   'P 1'
#
loop_
_entity.id
_entity.type
_entity.pdbx_description
1 polymer ?
#
loop_
_entity_poly.entity_id
_entity_poly.type
_entity_poly.pdbx_seq_one_letter_code
_entity_poly.pdbx_strand_id
1 'polypeptide(L)'
;MSWARLVPSWAWWAVALALVAGVQQVRVWAADNRAASAVAAEASYRAEVSERDRRAALYVIQENQRRQAEVEKADAEAQQQLAAARGDAERAGSALERLQLRIAASEQRSRDAGNAITAQLGQTAEAEARMRADVLGRLGEAARLYADEADRRGIAGQACVKAYERVGGNLGE
;
A
#
# COMPACT_ATOMS: atom_id res chain seq x y z
N MET A 1 -13.66 -50.49 -84.81
CA MET A 1 -12.62 -51.12 -83.96
C MET A 1 -13.26 -51.56 -82.65
N SER A 2 -13.47 -52.86 -82.57
CA SER A 2 -14.30 -53.65 -81.66
C SER A 2 -13.67 -53.93 -80.30
N TRP A 3 -13.01 -52.94 -79.69
CA TRP A 3 -12.47 -53.05 -78.32
C TRP A 3 -13.59 -53.01 -77.27
N ALA A 4 -14.57 -52.12 -77.45
CA ALA A 4 -15.57 -51.84 -76.42
C ALA A 4 -16.57 -52.99 -76.15
N ARG A 5 -16.60 -54.00 -77.03
CA ARG A 5 -17.44 -55.21 -76.89
C ARG A 5 -16.78 -56.34 -76.09
N LEU A 6 -15.47 -56.24 -75.76
CA LEU A 6 -14.77 -57.23 -74.91
C LEU A 6 -14.78 -56.87 -73.44
N VAL A 7 -15.10 -55.62 -73.09
CA VAL A 7 -15.14 -55.19 -71.69
C VAL A 7 -16.49 -55.57 -71.10
N PRO A 8 -16.55 -56.47 -70.10
CA PRO A 8 -17.81 -56.85 -69.48
C PRO A 8 -18.50 -55.62 -68.86
N SER A 9 -19.84 -55.60 -68.89
CA SER A 9 -20.62 -54.51 -68.32
C SER A 9 -20.31 -54.21 -66.84
N TRP A 10 -19.84 -55.21 -66.07
CA TRP A 10 -19.42 -55.03 -64.68
C TRP A 10 -18.18 -54.14 -64.52
N ALA A 11 -17.29 -54.09 -65.52
CA ALA A 11 -16.08 -53.28 -65.44
C ALA A 11 -16.40 -51.77 -65.49
N TRP A 12 -17.42 -51.37 -66.24
CA TRP A 12 -17.91 -49.99 -66.25
C TRP A 12 -18.51 -49.59 -64.90
N TRP A 13 -19.22 -50.50 -64.21
CA TRP A 13 -19.69 -50.27 -62.85
C TRP A 13 -18.55 -50.14 -61.84
N ALA A 14 -17.49 -50.95 -61.96
CA ALA A 14 -16.32 -50.84 -61.10
C ALA A 14 -15.61 -49.48 -61.27
N VAL A 15 -15.48 -48.98 -62.51
CA VAL A 15 -14.92 -47.65 -62.78
C VAL A 15 -15.80 -46.54 -62.21
N ALA A 16 -17.13 -46.64 -62.36
CA ALA A 16 -18.05 -45.67 -61.79
C ALA A 16 -17.94 -45.62 -60.25
N LEU A 17 -17.86 -46.78 -59.59
CA LEU A 17 -17.67 -46.86 -58.14
C LEU A 17 -16.31 -46.32 -57.69
N ALA A 18 -15.24 -46.60 -58.44
CA ALA A 18 -13.92 -46.05 -58.16
C ALA A 18 -13.90 -44.53 -58.27
N LEU A 19 -14.58 -43.95 -59.27
CA LEU A 19 -14.73 -42.50 -59.41
C LEU A 19 -15.51 -41.90 -58.25
N VAL A 20 -16.64 -42.49 -57.85
CA VAL A 20 -17.42 -42.02 -56.71
C VAL A 20 -16.62 -42.11 -55.42
N ALA A 21 -15.92 -43.22 -55.17
CA ALA A 21 -15.06 -43.39 -54.01
C ALA A 21 -13.93 -42.36 -53.98
N GLY A 22 -13.27 -42.10 -55.12
CA GLY A 22 -12.23 -41.08 -55.24
C GLY A 22 -12.75 -39.68 -54.95
N VAL A 23 -13.93 -39.32 -55.48
CA VAL A 23 -14.57 -38.02 -55.19
C VAL A 23 -14.94 -37.90 -53.71
N GLN A 24 -15.46 -38.97 -53.09
CA GLN A 24 -15.77 -38.95 -51.66
C GLN A 24 -14.51 -38.83 -50.80
N GLN A 25 -13.41 -39.51 -51.15
CA GLN A 25 -12.13 -39.37 -50.45
C GLN A 25 -11.56 -37.95 -50.51
N VAL A 26 -11.64 -37.30 -51.69
CA VAL A 26 -11.22 -35.89 -51.83
C VAL A 26 -12.07 -34.96 -50.96
N ARG A 27 -13.39 -35.20 -50.88
CA ARG A 27 -14.28 -34.40 -50.03
C ARG A 27 -13.98 -34.57 -48.54
N VAL A 28 -13.72 -35.80 -48.08
CA VAL A 28 -13.36 -36.07 -46.68
C VAL A 28 -12.01 -35.44 -46.34
N TRP A 29 -11.00 -35.61 -47.19
CA TRP A 29 -9.69 -34.99 -46.99
C TRP A 29 -9.78 -33.45 -46.95
N ALA A 30 -10.59 -32.86 -47.82
CA ALA A 30 -10.83 -31.42 -47.79
C ALA A 30 -11.57 -30.96 -46.53
N ALA A 31 -12.48 -31.78 -45.98
CA ALA A 31 -13.17 -31.50 -44.73
C ALA A 31 -12.23 -31.60 -43.52
N ASP A 32 -11.40 -32.64 -43.46
CA ASP A 32 -10.41 -32.83 -42.39
C ASP A 32 -9.38 -31.70 -42.37
N ASN A 33 -8.90 -31.26 -43.53
CA ASN A 33 -7.98 -30.12 -43.61
C ASN A 33 -8.63 -28.80 -43.13
N ARG A 34 -9.92 -28.60 -43.39
CA ARG A 34 -10.66 -27.43 -42.88
C ARG A 34 -10.85 -27.51 -41.36
N ALA A 35 -11.14 -28.69 -40.83
CA ALA A 35 -11.22 -28.91 -39.39
C ALA A 35 -9.85 -28.68 -38.72
N ALA A 36 -8.78 -29.24 -39.28
CA ALA A 36 -7.42 -29.08 -38.77
C ALA A 36 -6.96 -27.62 -38.78
N SER A 37 -7.22 -26.89 -39.87
CA SER A 37 -6.90 -25.45 -39.95
C SER A 37 -7.74 -24.60 -38.99
N ALA A 38 -9.02 -24.93 -38.77
CA ALA A 38 -9.85 -24.24 -37.79
C ALA A 38 -9.35 -24.46 -36.36
N VAL A 39 -8.99 -25.70 -35.99
CA VAL A 39 -8.42 -26.01 -34.67
C VAL A 39 -7.05 -25.32 -34.48
N ALA A 40 -6.21 -25.31 -35.52
CA ALA A 40 -4.93 -24.61 -35.48
C ALA A 40 -5.09 -23.09 -35.31
N ALA A 41 -6.08 -22.49 -35.96
CA ALA A 41 -6.41 -21.07 -35.82
C ALA A 41 -6.96 -20.73 -34.43
N GLU A 42 -7.77 -21.60 -33.84
CA GLU A 42 -8.24 -21.42 -32.47
C GLU A 42 -7.09 -21.55 -31.45
N ALA A 43 -6.22 -22.54 -31.64
CA ALA A 43 -5.05 -22.75 -30.79
C ALA A 43 -4.09 -21.55 -30.83
N SER A 44 -3.81 -21.01 -32.03
CA SER A 44 -2.96 -19.82 -32.17
C SER A 44 -3.60 -18.57 -31.57
N TYR A 45 -4.90 -18.38 -31.74
CA TYR A 45 -5.63 -17.27 -31.11
C TYR A 45 -5.59 -17.35 -29.57
N ARG A 46 -5.83 -18.53 -29.00
CA ARG A 46 -5.73 -18.73 -27.53
C ARG A 46 -4.32 -18.48 -27.01
N ALA A 47 -3.30 -18.91 -27.76
CA ALA A 47 -1.91 -18.64 -27.43
C ALA A 47 -1.63 -17.13 -27.40
N GLU A 48 -2.03 -16.40 -28.44
CA GLU A 48 -1.85 -14.94 -28.52
C GLU A 48 -2.57 -14.19 -27.38
N VAL A 49 -3.81 -14.59 -27.05
CA VAL A 49 -4.55 -14.01 -25.93
C VAL A 49 -3.83 -14.28 -24.61
N SER A 50 -3.38 -15.51 -24.37
CA SER A 50 -2.66 -15.86 -23.14
C SER A 50 -1.33 -15.11 -22.99
N GLU A 51 -0.61 -14.86 -24.09
CA GLU A 51 0.59 -14.03 -24.08
C GLU A 51 0.29 -12.57 -23.75
N ARG A 52 -0.78 -12.02 -24.33
CA ARG A 52 -1.22 -10.64 -24.05
C ARG A 52 -1.64 -10.49 -22.58
N ASP A 53 -2.42 -11.42 -22.07
CA ASP A 53 -2.85 -11.44 -20.67
C ASP A 53 -1.65 -11.56 -19.72
N ARG A 54 -0.66 -12.40 -20.07
CA ARG A 54 0.57 -12.51 -19.29
C ARG A 54 1.35 -11.20 -19.25
N ARG A 55 1.47 -10.50 -20.39
CA ARG A 55 2.16 -9.19 -20.45
C ARG A 55 1.40 -8.13 -19.64
N ALA A 56 0.07 -8.09 -19.75
CA ALA A 56 -0.76 -7.18 -18.98
C ALA A 56 -0.67 -7.44 -17.47
N ALA A 57 -0.71 -8.71 -17.06
CA ALA A 57 -0.57 -9.10 -15.65
C ALA A 57 0.80 -8.69 -15.08
N LEU A 58 1.89 -8.90 -15.84
CA LEU A 58 3.23 -8.48 -15.42
C LEU A 58 3.34 -6.96 -15.26
N TYR A 59 2.76 -6.19 -16.19
CA TYR A 59 2.74 -4.73 -16.09
C TYR A 59 1.99 -4.26 -14.84
N VAL A 60 0.82 -4.85 -14.56
CA VAL A 60 0.04 -4.54 -13.36
C VAL A 60 0.80 -4.89 -12.09
N ILE A 61 1.47 -6.04 -12.03
CA ILE A 61 2.29 -6.43 -10.87
C ILE A 61 3.43 -5.43 -10.67
N GLN A 62 4.15 -5.05 -11.73
CA GLN A 62 5.28 -4.13 -11.64
C GLN A 62 4.85 -2.73 -11.18
N GLU A 63 3.73 -2.22 -11.70
CA GLU A 63 3.21 -0.92 -11.28
C GLU A 63 2.70 -0.96 -9.83
N ASN A 64 2.07 -2.05 -9.41
CA ASN A 64 1.67 -2.24 -8.01
C ASN A 64 2.89 -2.34 -7.09
N GLN A 65 3.95 -3.05 -7.48
CA GLN A 65 5.20 -3.11 -6.71
C GLN A 65 5.85 -1.73 -6.58
N ARG A 66 5.87 -0.94 -7.66
CA ARG A 66 6.37 0.44 -7.62
C ARG A 66 5.58 1.28 -6.61
N ARG A 67 4.25 1.22 -6.65
CA ARG A 67 3.38 1.94 -5.71
C ARG A 67 3.56 1.47 -4.27
N GLN A 68 3.69 0.16 -4.06
CA GLN A 68 3.91 -0.41 -2.73
C GLN A 68 5.27 0.01 -2.16
N ALA A 69 6.33 0.00 -2.95
CA ALA A 69 7.66 0.42 -2.50
C ALA A 69 7.68 1.89 -2.06
N GLU A 70 6.96 2.77 -2.75
CA GLU A 70 6.87 4.18 -2.37
C GLU A 70 6.03 4.39 -1.09
N VAL A 71 4.97 3.59 -0.89
CA VAL A 71 4.19 3.61 0.35
C VAL A 71 5.03 3.07 1.51
N GLU A 72 5.75 1.96 1.31
CA GLU A 72 6.59 1.35 2.35
C GLU A 72 7.71 2.29 2.81
N LYS A 73 8.35 3.02 1.88
CA LYS A 73 9.33 4.06 2.23
C LYS A 73 8.70 5.18 3.05
N ALA A 74 7.54 5.69 2.63
CA ALA A 74 6.84 6.76 3.34
C ALA A 74 6.42 6.32 4.75
N ASP A 75 5.95 5.09 4.91
CA ASP A 75 5.60 4.50 6.20
C ASP A 75 6.84 4.30 7.07
N ALA A 76 7.97 3.84 6.51
CA ALA A 76 9.23 3.70 7.23
C ALA A 76 9.77 5.05 7.73
N GLU A 77 9.73 6.09 6.89
CA GLU A 77 10.10 7.45 7.28
C GLU A 77 9.17 8.01 8.37
N ALA A 78 7.86 7.80 8.24
CA ALA A 78 6.89 8.21 9.25
C ALA A 78 7.14 7.49 10.59
N GLN A 79 7.42 6.19 10.57
CA GLN A 79 7.76 5.43 11.78
C GLN A 79 9.06 5.92 12.42
N GLN A 80 10.08 6.26 11.64
CA GLN A 80 11.32 6.83 12.15
C GLN A 80 11.09 8.19 12.81
N GLN A 81 10.30 9.07 12.20
CA GLN A 81 9.97 10.36 12.79
C GLN A 81 9.15 10.21 14.08
N LEU A 82 8.18 9.29 14.11
CA LEU A 82 7.43 8.98 15.32
C LEU A 82 8.33 8.41 16.44
N ALA A 83 9.29 7.55 16.10
CA ALA A 83 10.25 7.02 17.06
C ALA A 83 11.17 8.13 17.62
N ALA A 84 11.65 9.03 16.77
CA ALA A 84 12.44 10.19 17.19
C ALA A 84 11.64 11.11 18.13
N ALA A 85 10.41 11.47 17.75
CA ALA A 85 9.53 12.31 18.55
C ALA A 85 9.20 11.67 19.91
N ARG A 86 8.96 10.35 19.96
CA ARG A 86 8.77 9.62 21.22
C ARG A 86 10.03 9.65 22.08
N GLY A 87 11.20 9.43 21.50
CA GLY A 87 12.48 9.50 22.23
C GLY A 87 12.79 10.91 22.77
N ASP A 88 12.44 11.97 22.03
CA ASP A 88 12.52 13.35 22.50
C ASP A 88 11.57 13.60 23.68
N ALA A 89 10.32 13.13 23.57
CA ALA A 89 9.32 13.25 24.63
C ALA A 89 9.74 12.52 25.92
N GLU A 90 10.31 11.31 25.80
CA GLU A 90 10.87 10.57 26.94
C GLU A 90 12.04 11.30 27.60
N ARG A 91 12.96 11.85 26.79
CA ARG A 91 14.08 12.65 27.29
C ARG A 91 13.59 13.90 28.03
N ALA A 92 12.61 14.60 27.47
CA ALA A 92 11.98 15.76 28.10
C ALA A 92 11.26 15.37 29.41
N GLY A 93 10.53 14.25 29.42
CA GLY A 93 9.88 13.70 30.61
C GLY A 93 10.88 13.41 31.72
N SER A 94 11.99 12.72 31.41
CA SER A 94 13.04 12.42 32.39
C SER A 94 13.72 13.69 32.93
N ALA A 95 13.88 14.72 32.10
CA ALA A 95 14.45 16.00 32.53
C ALA A 95 13.50 16.75 33.48
N LEU A 96 12.20 16.72 33.18
CA LEU A 96 11.17 17.30 34.03
C LEU A 96 11.08 16.58 35.38
N GLU A 97 11.13 15.25 35.42
CA GLU A 97 11.15 14.48 36.66
C GLU A 97 12.38 14.81 37.52
N ARG A 98 13.58 14.91 36.91
CA ARG A 98 14.79 15.36 37.62
C ARG A 98 14.66 16.77 38.19
N LEU A 99 14.01 17.68 37.47
CA LEU A 99 13.74 19.03 37.96
C LEU A 99 12.77 19.03 39.14
N GLN A 100 11.70 18.23 39.08
CA GLN A 100 10.75 18.09 40.17
C GLN A 100 11.41 17.53 41.44
N LEU A 101 12.25 16.50 41.32
CA LEU A 101 13.01 15.95 42.45
C LEU A 101 13.95 17.00 43.08
N ARG A 102 14.61 17.83 42.26
CA ARG A 102 15.49 18.91 42.75
C ARG A 102 14.71 19.99 43.47
N ILE A 103 13.53 20.36 42.97
CA ILE A 103 12.65 21.35 43.61
C ILE A 103 12.18 20.81 44.96
N ALA A 104 11.67 19.57 45.01
CA ALA A 104 11.23 18.93 46.24
C ALA A 104 12.36 18.83 47.28
N ALA A 105 13.58 18.44 46.86
CA ALA A 105 14.73 18.42 47.74
C ALA A 105 15.14 19.81 48.25
N SER A 106 14.97 20.87 47.46
CA SER A 106 15.22 22.25 47.90
C SER A 106 14.18 22.75 48.89
N GLU A 107 12.92 22.35 48.70
CA GLU A 107 11.82 22.69 49.59
C GLU A 107 12.02 22.04 50.95
N GLN A 108 12.38 20.75 50.98
CA GLN A 108 12.64 20.02 52.22
C GLN A 108 13.78 20.65 53.04
N ARG A 109 14.91 20.98 52.39
CA ARG A 109 16.02 21.70 53.05
C ARG A 109 15.62 23.07 53.59
N SER A 110 14.73 23.77 52.90
CA SER A 110 14.23 25.08 53.33
C SER A 110 13.31 24.95 54.56
N ARG A 111 12.50 23.88 54.62
CA ARG A 111 11.68 23.53 55.80
C ARG A 111 12.54 23.15 57.00
N ASP A 112 13.57 22.34 56.79
CA ASP A 112 14.47 21.88 57.86
C ASP A 112 15.28 23.05 58.49
N ALA A 113 15.61 24.09 57.70
CA ALA A 113 16.35 25.27 58.16
C ALA A 113 15.46 26.35 58.82
N GLY A 114 14.13 26.29 58.68
CA GLY A 114 13.20 27.33 59.12
C GLY A 114 12.43 26.95 60.39
N ASN A 115 12.89 27.39 61.58
CA ASN A 115 12.24 27.08 62.86
C ASN A 115 11.30 28.19 63.38
N ALA A 116 10.16 27.77 63.95
CA ALA A 116 9.12 28.47 64.72
C ALA A 116 8.53 29.82 64.23
N ILE A 117 9.32 30.90 64.04
CA ILE A 117 8.80 32.18 63.50
C ILE A 117 8.54 32.06 61.99
N THR A 118 9.33 31.22 61.33
CA THR A 118 9.15 30.81 59.93
C THR A 118 7.96 29.88 59.73
N ALA A 119 7.35 29.31 60.78
CA ALA A 119 6.20 28.41 60.61
C ALA A 119 4.92 29.19 60.24
N GLN A 120 4.71 30.38 60.81
CA GLN A 120 3.56 31.23 60.47
C GLN A 120 3.74 31.89 59.09
N LEU A 121 4.94 32.43 58.82
CA LEU A 121 5.31 32.96 57.50
C LEU A 121 5.38 31.83 56.44
N GLY A 122 5.78 30.63 56.86
CA GLY A 122 5.88 29.42 56.07
C GLY A 122 4.54 28.83 55.71
N GLN A 123 3.49 28.95 56.55
CA GLN A 123 2.14 28.57 56.15
C GLN A 123 1.59 29.47 55.03
N THR A 124 1.84 30.79 55.10
CA THR A 124 1.49 31.71 54.01
C THR A 124 2.33 31.46 52.76
N ALA A 125 3.64 31.21 52.91
CA ALA A 125 4.53 30.90 51.80
C ALA A 125 4.22 29.53 51.16
N GLU A 126 3.85 28.52 51.96
CA GLU A 126 3.38 27.22 51.48
C GLU A 126 2.04 27.34 50.75
N ALA A 127 1.10 28.14 51.25
CA ALA A 127 -0.17 28.36 50.58
C ALA A 127 0.04 29.02 49.21
N GLU A 128 0.94 30.00 49.14
CA GLU A 128 1.33 30.64 47.88
C GLU A 128 2.08 29.69 46.95
N ALA A 129 2.98 28.85 47.48
CA ALA A 129 3.69 27.82 46.70
C ALA A 129 2.76 26.73 46.17
N ARG A 130 1.78 26.27 46.98
CA ARG A 130 0.74 25.32 46.56
C ARG A 130 -0.15 25.91 45.47
N MET A 131 -0.56 27.17 45.63
CA MET A 131 -1.36 27.86 44.63
C MET A 131 -0.57 28.05 43.32
N ARG A 132 0.71 28.43 43.39
CA ARG A 132 1.58 28.48 42.21
C ARG A 132 1.73 27.10 41.56
N ALA A 133 1.93 26.04 42.34
CA ALA A 133 2.05 24.68 41.82
C ALA A 133 0.74 24.21 41.16
N ASP A 134 -0.42 24.50 41.74
CA ASP A 134 -1.74 24.19 41.19
C ASP A 134 -1.99 24.95 39.87
N VAL A 135 -1.72 26.26 39.85
CA VAL A 135 -1.85 27.08 38.64
C VAL A 135 -0.90 26.62 37.54
N LEU A 136 0.35 26.31 37.87
CA LEU A 136 1.31 25.75 36.92
C LEU A 136 0.87 24.36 36.43
N GLY A 137 0.28 23.54 37.30
CA GLY A 137 -0.32 22.25 36.93
C GLY A 137 -1.45 22.41 35.92
N ARG A 138 -2.42 23.29 36.21
CA ARG A 138 -3.56 23.60 35.33
C ARG A 138 -3.12 24.22 34.02
N LEU A 139 -2.12 25.12 34.04
CA LEU A 139 -1.54 25.68 32.82
C LEU A 139 -0.82 24.61 32.00
N GLY A 140 -0.08 23.70 32.63
CA GLY A 140 0.57 22.58 31.94
C GLY A 140 -0.42 21.58 31.34
N GLU A 141 -1.57 21.38 31.96
CA GLU A 141 -2.66 20.57 31.41
C GLU A 141 -3.35 21.27 30.23
N ALA A 142 -3.66 22.56 30.36
CA ALA A 142 -4.19 23.36 29.25
C ALA A 142 -3.20 23.41 28.06
N ALA A 143 -1.92 23.62 28.33
CA ALA A 143 -0.88 23.64 27.30
C ALA A 143 -0.77 22.30 26.56
N ARG A 144 -0.89 21.17 27.27
CA ARG A 144 -0.93 19.84 26.65
C ARG A 144 -2.15 19.66 25.74
N LEU A 145 -3.32 20.15 26.16
CA LEU A 145 -4.53 20.08 25.36
C LEU A 145 -4.43 20.92 24.07
N TYR A 146 -3.85 22.13 24.16
CA TYR A 146 -3.59 22.96 22.98
C TYR A 146 -2.52 22.37 22.06
N ALA A 147 -1.48 21.75 22.64
CA ALA A 147 -0.45 21.06 21.86
C ALA A 147 -1.03 19.87 21.08
N ASP A 148 -1.88 19.03 21.71
CA ASP A 148 -2.52 17.88 21.04
C ASP A 148 -3.39 18.34 19.86
N GLU A 149 -4.15 19.42 20.03
CA GLU A 149 -4.97 19.99 18.94
C GLU A 149 -4.10 20.62 17.84
N ALA A 150 -3.01 21.30 18.21
CA ALA A 150 -2.07 21.86 17.25
C ALA A 150 -1.37 20.75 16.44
N ASP A 151 -0.98 19.65 17.07
CA ASP A 151 -0.38 18.50 16.41
C ASP A 151 -1.37 17.83 15.45
N ARG A 152 -2.63 17.62 15.86
CA ARG A 152 -3.67 17.09 14.94
C ARG A 152 -3.85 17.97 13.71
N ARG A 153 -3.96 19.29 13.90
CA ARG A 153 -4.11 20.23 12.78
C ARG A 153 -2.87 20.29 11.91
N GLY A 154 -1.69 20.23 12.51
CA GLY A 154 -0.41 20.18 11.80
C GLY A 154 -0.30 18.95 10.92
N ILE A 155 -0.63 17.77 11.45
CA ILE A 155 -0.63 16.50 10.72
C ILE A 155 -1.64 16.55 9.56
N ALA A 156 -2.87 17.01 9.81
CA ALA A 156 -3.90 17.14 8.78
C ALA A 156 -3.48 18.14 7.67
N GLY A 157 -2.91 19.28 8.05
CA GLY A 157 -2.41 20.29 7.12
C GLY A 157 -1.26 19.77 6.26
N GLN A 158 -0.28 19.10 6.86
CA GLN A 158 0.82 18.48 6.11
C GLN A 158 0.33 17.38 5.17
N ALA A 159 -0.67 16.59 5.57
CA ALA A 159 -1.28 15.61 4.68
C ALA A 159 -1.94 16.26 3.45
N CYS A 160 -2.65 17.38 3.64
CA CYS A 160 -3.22 18.15 2.52
C CYS A 160 -2.13 18.72 1.60
N VAL A 161 -1.04 19.27 2.14
CA VAL A 161 0.08 19.79 1.34
C VAL A 161 0.72 18.67 0.51
N LYS A 162 1.04 17.53 1.13
CA LYS A 162 1.61 16.37 0.42
C LYS A 162 0.66 15.81 -0.66
N ALA A 163 -0.65 15.86 -0.42
CA ALA A 163 -1.64 15.46 -1.42
C ALA A 163 -1.70 16.45 -2.59
N TYR A 164 -1.67 17.76 -2.30
CA TYR A 164 -1.64 18.79 -3.31
C TYR A 164 -0.36 18.74 -4.16
N GLU A 165 0.81 18.57 -3.54
CA GLU A 165 2.09 18.42 -4.25
C GLU A 165 2.10 17.20 -5.19
N ARG A 166 1.51 16.07 -4.78
CA ARG A 166 1.34 14.90 -5.68
C ARG A 166 0.43 15.19 -6.87
N VAL A 167 -0.61 16.00 -6.71
CA VAL A 167 -1.53 16.36 -7.81
C VAL A 167 -0.92 17.43 -8.71
N GLY A 168 -0.28 18.44 -8.13
CA GLY A 168 0.37 19.53 -8.86
C GLY A 168 1.65 19.10 -9.58
N GLY A 169 2.41 18.15 -9.03
CA GLY A 169 3.59 17.57 -9.69
C GLY A 169 3.27 16.76 -10.94
N ASN A 170 2.05 16.23 -11.06
CA ASN A 170 1.58 15.49 -12.25
C ASN A 170 1.12 16.41 -13.40
N LEU A 171 1.10 17.73 -13.22
CA LEU A 171 0.73 18.70 -14.26
C LEU A 171 1.95 19.37 -14.93
N GLY A 172 3.17 18.94 -14.58
CA GLY A 172 4.43 19.51 -15.06
C GLY A 172 5.28 18.58 -15.94
N GLU A 173 4.80 17.38 -16.27
CA GLU A 173 5.44 16.46 -17.26
C GLU A 173 4.60 16.35 -18.54
#